data_AF-D2VP53-F1
#
_entry.id   AF-D2VP53-F1
#
_cell.length_a   1.000
_cell.length_b   1.000
_cell.length_c   1.000
_cell.angle_alpha   90.00
_cell.angle_beta   90.00
_cell.angle_gamma   90.00
#
_symmetry.space_group_name_H-M   'P 1'
#
loop_
_entity.id
_entity.type
_entity.pdbx_description
1 polymer ?
#
loop_
_entity_poly.entity_id
_entity_poly.type
_entity_poly.pdbx_seq_one_letter_code
_entity_poly.pdbx_strand_id
1 'polypeptide(L)'
;MKVEEKKGYFERRKERKLKKIEQKPVYKWNYKSLYKWLKYKGFDKKYIKQLKKDRLNGYIMLTLEISDLVSLDIPSEMAKRILNTLIETSEKQDNLVDATCECGEVELPLQPVRSTMVYPND
;
A
#
# COMPACT_ATOMS: atom_id res chain seq x y z
N MET A 1 38.56 -16.69 -3.13
CA MET A 1 37.09 -16.86 -3.28
C MET A 1 36.38 -16.41 -2.00
N LYS A 2 35.92 -15.15 -1.88
CA LYS A 2 35.16 -14.63 -0.71
C LYS A 2 34.11 -13.56 -1.10
N VAL A 3 33.85 -13.38 -2.39
CA VAL A 3 33.06 -12.25 -2.92
C VAL A 3 31.60 -12.65 -3.20
N GLU A 4 31.32 -13.92 -3.46
CA GLU A 4 29.98 -14.38 -3.84
C GLU A 4 29.04 -14.60 -2.64
N GLU A 5 29.54 -15.10 -1.51
CA GLU A 5 28.71 -15.33 -0.32
C GLU A 5 28.17 -14.04 0.32
N LYS A 6 28.88 -12.91 0.15
CA LYS A 6 28.46 -11.61 0.70
C LYS A 6 27.29 -10.99 -0.07
N LYS A 7 27.13 -11.30 -1.37
CA LYS A 7 26.01 -10.80 -2.20
C LYS A 7 24.69 -11.40 -1.72
N GLY A 8 24.66 -12.72 -1.51
CA GLY A 8 23.45 -13.44 -1.08
C GLY A 8 22.95 -13.05 0.32
N TYR A 9 23.80 -12.62 1.25
CA TYR A 9 23.35 -12.10 2.55
C TYR A 9 22.68 -10.71 2.41
N PHE A 10 23.28 -9.83 1.62
CA PHE A 10 22.77 -8.47 1.43
C PHE A 10 21.43 -8.45 0.68
N GLU A 11 21.29 -9.32 -0.32
CA GLU A 11 20.06 -9.52 -1.09
C GLU A 11 18.91 -10.03 -0.21
N ARG A 12 19.14 -11.09 0.60
CA ARG A 12 18.15 -11.60 1.56
C ARG A 12 17.67 -10.55 2.57
N ARG A 13 18.58 -9.68 3.05
CA ARG A 13 18.20 -8.61 3.99
C ARG A 13 17.37 -7.51 3.31
N LYS A 14 17.63 -7.22 2.04
CA LYS A 14 16.87 -6.25 1.24
C LYS A 14 15.45 -6.77 0.96
N GLU A 15 15.32 -8.04 0.59
CA GLU A 15 14.03 -8.71 0.39
C GLU A 15 13.15 -8.68 1.64
N ARG A 16 13.70 -8.99 2.83
CA ARG A 16 12.95 -8.91 4.10
C ARG A 16 12.38 -7.51 4.36
N LYS A 17 13.15 -6.46 4.06
CA LYS A 17 12.67 -5.07 4.21
C LYS A 17 11.56 -4.72 3.22
N LEU A 18 11.58 -5.30 2.03
CA LEU A 18 10.60 -5.06 0.98
C LEU A 18 9.31 -5.85 1.20
N LYS A 19 9.41 -7.11 1.68
CA LYS A 19 8.26 -7.88 2.16
C LYS A 19 7.50 -7.15 3.26
N LYS A 20 8.20 -6.46 4.16
CA LYS A 20 7.57 -5.60 5.18
C LYS A 20 6.84 -4.37 4.61
N ILE A 21 7.21 -3.90 3.42
CA ILE A 21 6.47 -2.84 2.72
C ILE A 21 5.21 -3.44 2.10
N GLU A 22 5.33 -4.58 1.43
CA GLU A 22 4.20 -5.32 0.83
C GLU A 22 3.20 -5.85 1.87
N GLN A 23 3.57 -6.00 3.14
CA GLN A 23 2.62 -6.30 4.23
C GLN A 23 1.74 -5.11 4.61
N LYS A 24 2.14 -3.88 4.27
CA LYS A 24 1.35 -2.68 4.56
C LYS A 24 0.45 -2.39 3.38
N PRO A 25 -0.81 -1.99 3.59
CA PRO A 25 -1.70 -1.63 2.51
C PRO A 25 -1.09 -0.51 1.64
N VAL A 26 -1.22 -0.62 0.31
CA VAL A 26 -0.63 0.32 -0.67
C VAL A 26 -1.05 1.76 -0.35
N TYR A 27 -2.29 2.02 0.03
CA TYR A 27 -2.77 3.37 0.37
C TYR A 27 -2.03 4.01 1.56
N LYS A 28 -1.38 3.22 2.44
CA LYS A 28 -0.54 3.72 3.55
C LYS A 28 0.92 3.94 3.16
N TRP A 29 1.31 3.67 1.91
CA TRP A 29 2.69 3.83 1.48
C TRP A 29 3.05 5.29 1.30
N ASN A 30 4.07 5.75 2.01
CA ASN A 30 4.70 7.01 1.70
C ASN A 30 5.51 6.92 0.39
N TYR A 31 5.84 8.08 -0.19
CA TYR A 31 6.62 8.19 -1.42
C TYR A 31 7.96 7.39 -1.35
N LYS A 32 8.65 7.38 -0.21
CA LYS A 32 9.93 6.64 -0.05
C LYS A 32 9.73 5.12 -0.16
N SER A 33 8.66 4.59 0.44
CA SER A 33 8.31 3.17 0.41
C SER A 33 7.89 2.76 -1.00
N LEU A 34 7.05 3.56 -1.65
CA LEU A 34 6.62 3.35 -3.03
C LEU A 34 7.84 3.28 -3.98
N TYR A 35 8.78 4.22 -3.92
CA TYR A 35 9.94 4.22 -4.82
C TYR A 35 10.89 3.04 -4.56
N LYS A 36 11.06 2.64 -3.30
CA LYS A 36 11.85 1.45 -2.96
C LYS A 36 11.21 0.20 -3.53
N TRP A 37 9.88 0.13 -3.48
CA TRP A 37 9.11 -0.98 -4.00
C TRP A 37 9.12 -1.02 -5.53
N LEU A 38 8.92 0.11 -6.23
CA LEU A 38 9.04 0.21 -7.69
C LEU A 38 10.43 -0.21 -8.17
N LYS A 39 11.48 0.24 -7.48
CA LYS A 39 12.86 -0.18 -7.77
C LYS A 39 13.07 -1.69 -7.56
N TYR A 40 12.35 -2.30 -6.62
CA TYR A 40 12.42 -3.75 -6.39
C TYR A 40 11.69 -4.55 -7.47
N LYS A 41 10.54 -4.06 -7.94
CA LYS A 41 9.82 -4.66 -9.07
C LYS A 41 10.52 -4.52 -10.43
N GLY A 42 11.66 -3.83 -10.46
CA GLY A 42 12.49 -3.70 -11.66
C GLY A 42 12.11 -2.52 -12.55
N PHE A 43 11.29 -1.58 -12.08
CA PHE A 43 10.97 -0.38 -12.84
C PHE A 43 12.20 0.52 -13.01
N ASP A 44 12.27 1.15 -14.18
CA ASP A 44 13.42 1.98 -14.54
C ASP A 44 13.51 3.23 -13.65
N LYS A 45 14.75 3.59 -13.29
CA LYS A 45 15.05 4.73 -12.44
C LYS A 45 14.59 6.05 -13.07
N LYS A 46 14.48 6.13 -14.41
CA LYS A 46 13.98 7.31 -15.11
C LYS A 46 12.55 7.64 -14.67
N TYR A 47 11.65 6.67 -14.73
CA TYR A 47 10.24 6.84 -14.36
C TYR A 47 10.07 7.06 -12.86
N ILE A 48 10.85 6.34 -12.03
CA ILE A 48 10.84 6.57 -10.57
C ILE A 48 11.28 8.00 -10.23
N LYS A 49 12.21 8.60 -10.99
CA LYS A 49 12.62 9.99 -10.79
C LYS A 49 11.49 10.97 -11.15
N GLN A 50 10.72 10.73 -12.19
CA GLN A 50 9.54 11.54 -12.54
C GLN A 50 8.51 11.50 -11.41
N LEU A 51 8.11 10.29 -10.97
CA LEU A 51 7.19 10.11 -9.83
C LEU A 51 7.70 10.75 -8.53
N LYS A 52 9.03 10.85 -8.37
CA LYS A 52 9.68 11.47 -7.20
C LYS A 52 9.60 12.99 -7.20
N LYS A 53 9.53 13.64 -8.37
CA LYS A 53 9.38 15.10 -8.46
C LYS A 53 8.09 15.55 -7.79
N ASP A 54 7.00 14.86 -8.09
CA ASP A 54 5.66 15.20 -7.59
C ASP A 54 5.32 14.53 -6.26
N ARG A 55 6.30 13.83 -5.66
CA ARG A 55 6.18 13.16 -4.35
C ARG A 55 4.96 12.24 -4.24
N LEU A 56 4.61 11.58 -5.34
CA LEU A 56 3.47 10.67 -5.40
C LEU A 56 3.63 9.55 -4.35
N ASN A 57 2.58 9.39 -3.55
CA ASN A 57 2.49 8.36 -2.51
C ASN A 57 1.56 7.22 -2.99
N GLY A 58 1.45 6.14 -2.21
CA GLY A 58 0.66 4.99 -2.62
C GLY A 58 -0.83 5.28 -2.75
N TYR A 59 -1.38 6.16 -1.92
CA TYR A 59 -2.78 6.60 -2.04
C TYR A 59 -3.04 7.32 -3.36
N ILE A 60 -2.23 8.34 -3.67
CA ILE A 60 -2.37 9.11 -4.91
C ILE A 60 -2.20 8.19 -6.12
N MET A 61 -1.21 7.29 -6.12
CA MET A 61 -1.02 6.38 -7.25
C MET A 61 -2.20 5.46 -7.52
N LEU A 62 -3.02 5.12 -6.51
CA LEU A 62 -4.22 4.32 -6.68
C LEU A 62 -5.39 5.14 -7.26
N THR A 63 -5.34 6.47 -7.17
CA THR A 63 -6.37 7.37 -7.70
C THR A 63 -6.01 7.96 -9.07
N LEU A 64 -4.76 7.78 -9.53
CA LEU A 64 -4.31 8.32 -10.81
C LEU A 64 -4.75 7.44 -11.97
N GLU A 65 -5.02 8.09 -13.09
CA GLU A 65 -5.25 7.44 -14.36
C GLU A 65 -3.97 7.39 -15.22
N ILE A 66 -4.03 6.62 -16.31
CA ILE A 66 -2.93 6.51 -17.27
C ILE A 66 -2.62 7.89 -17.88
N SER A 67 -3.65 8.71 -18.13
CA SER A 67 -3.55 10.08 -18.66
C SER A 67 -2.70 10.99 -17.76
N ASP A 68 -2.84 10.86 -16.44
CA ASP A 68 -2.07 11.64 -15.49
C ASP A 68 -0.58 11.28 -15.54
N LEU A 69 -0.27 9.99 -15.62
CA LEU A 69 1.12 9.52 -15.72
C LEU A 69 1.75 9.89 -17.08
N VAL A 70 0.96 9.88 -18.16
CA VAL A 70 1.42 10.38 -19.47
C VAL A 70 1.76 11.87 -19.41
N SER A 71 0.98 12.66 -18.67
CA SER A 71 1.27 14.08 -18.42
C SER A 71 2.56 14.29 -17.62
N LEU A 72 3.02 13.28 -16.88
CA LEU A 72 4.30 13.26 -16.15
C LEU A 72 5.48 12.72 -16.97
N ASP A 73 5.34 12.66 -18.30
CA ASP A 73 6.36 12.19 -19.23
C ASP A 73 6.69 10.69 -19.05
N ILE A 74 5.72 9.90 -18.56
CA ILE A 74 5.80 8.43 -18.49
C ILE A 74 5.02 7.84 -19.68
N PRO A 75 5.65 7.01 -20.53
CA PRO A 75 4.95 6.37 -21.65
C PRO A 75 3.71 5.59 -21.19
N SER A 76 2.64 5.64 -21.96
CA SER A 76 1.34 5.03 -21.62
C SER A 76 1.45 3.53 -21.30
N GLU A 77 2.31 2.80 -22.00
CA GLU A 77 2.58 1.38 -21.73
C GLU A 77 3.23 1.16 -20.36
N MET A 78 4.17 2.03 -19.99
CA MET A 78 4.85 1.98 -18.70
C MET A 78 3.91 2.40 -17.56
N ALA A 79 3.09 3.44 -17.80
CA ALA A 79 2.06 3.90 -16.88
C ALA A 79 1.06 2.77 -16.56
N LYS A 80 0.55 2.08 -17.59
CA LYS A 80 -0.31 0.90 -17.43
C LYS A 80 0.35 -0.18 -16.58
N ARG A 81 1.61 -0.52 -16.87
CA ARG A 81 2.35 -1.52 -16.08
C ARG A 81 2.47 -1.12 -14.62
N ILE A 82 2.83 0.13 -14.32
CA ILE A 82 2.99 0.62 -12.95
C ILE A 82 1.65 0.55 -12.20
N LEU A 83 0.56 1.05 -12.79
CA LEU A 83 -0.76 1.04 -12.17
C LEU A 83 -1.28 -0.38 -11.96
N ASN A 84 -1.23 -1.24 -13.00
CA ASN A 84 -1.67 -2.64 -12.87
C ASN A 84 -0.90 -3.37 -11.77
N THR A 85 0.43 -3.19 -11.69
CA THR A 85 1.23 -3.85 -10.64
C THR A 85 0.85 -3.34 -9.25
N LEU A 86 0.47 -2.06 -9.11
CA LEU A 86 0.01 -1.50 -7.84
C LEU A 86 -1.36 -2.03 -7.44
N ILE A 87 -2.30 -2.10 -8.40
CA ILE A 87 -3.66 -2.64 -8.19
C ILE A 87 -3.58 -4.12 -7.80
N GLU A 88 -2.82 -4.93 -8.54
CA GLU A 88 -2.59 -6.34 -8.18
C GLU A 88 -1.99 -6.48 -6.78
N THR A 89 -1.18 -5.51 -6.35
CA THR A 89 -0.57 -5.54 -5.02
C THR A 89 -1.57 -5.14 -3.93
N SER A 90 -2.45 -4.16 -4.18
CA SER A 90 -3.52 -3.84 -3.23
C SER A 90 -4.53 -4.98 -3.12
N GLU A 91 -4.96 -5.58 -4.24
CA GLU A 91 -5.90 -6.70 -4.23
C GLU A 91 -5.34 -7.90 -3.46
N LYS A 92 -4.05 -8.21 -3.61
CA LYS A 92 -3.39 -9.27 -2.82
C LYS A 92 -3.36 -8.96 -1.32
N GLN A 93 -3.32 -7.68 -0.95
CA GLN A 93 -3.33 -7.26 0.46
C GLN A 93 -4.73 -7.32 1.05
N ASP A 94 -5.76 -6.97 0.28
CA ASP A 94 -7.15 -6.97 0.74
C ASP A 94 -7.67 -8.40 0.93
N ASN A 95 -7.31 -9.34 0.04
CA ASN A 95 -7.62 -10.77 0.20
C ASN A 95 -6.99 -11.43 1.44
N LEU A 96 -6.04 -10.76 2.10
CA LEU A 96 -5.41 -11.22 3.34
C LEU A 96 -6.17 -10.79 4.60
N VAL A 97 -7.10 -9.84 4.49
CA VAL A 97 -7.87 -9.29 5.63
C VAL A 97 -9.09 -10.17 5.94
N ASP A 98 -9.70 -10.80 4.92
CA ASP A 98 -10.88 -11.67 5.09
C ASP A 98 -10.59 -12.98 5.83
N ALA A 99 -9.32 -13.42 5.90
CA ALA A 99 -8.93 -14.63 6.64
C ALA A 99 -8.82 -14.43 8.17
N THR A 100 -8.97 -13.19 8.67
CA THR A 100 -8.86 -12.88 10.12
C THR A 100 -10.06 -12.14 10.69
N CYS A 101 -11.16 -12.05 9.94
CA CYS A 101 -12.42 -11.55 10.49
C CYS A 101 -13.08 -12.67 11.32
N GLU A 102 -12.49 -12.98 12.48
CA GLU A 102 -13.32 -13.38 13.61
C GLU A 102 -14.19 -12.17 13.94
N CYS A 103 -15.33 -12.06 13.28
CA CYS A 103 -16.46 -11.31 13.79
C CYS A 103 -16.80 -11.96 15.13
N GLY A 104 -16.16 -11.50 16.21
CA GLY A 104 -16.69 -11.70 17.54
C GLY A 104 -18.10 -11.15 17.50
N GLU A 105 -19.08 -12.05 17.66
CA GLU A 105 -20.48 -11.69 17.80
C GLU A 105 -20.57 -10.61 18.88
N VAL A 106 -20.83 -9.38 18.48
CA VAL A 106 -21.24 -8.35 19.42
C VAL A 106 -22.66 -8.75 19.79
N GLU A 107 -22.82 -9.50 20.88
CA GLU A 107 -24.12 -9.71 21.51
C GLU A 107 -24.67 -8.32 21.87
N LEU A 108 -25.59 -7.83 21.03
CA LEU A 108 -26.36 -6.64 21.36
C LEU A 108 -27.20 -6.98 22.60
N PRO A 109 -27.12 -6.18 23.67
CA PRO A 109 -27.92 -6.42 24.86
C PRO A 109 -29.41 -6.38 24.47
N LEU A 110 -30.12 -7.49 24.72
CA LEU A 110 -31.55 -7.68 24.44
C LEU A 110 -32.49 -6.75 25.24
N GLN A 111 -31.96 -5.81 26.01
CA GLN A 111 -32.76 -4.95 26.87
C GLN A 111 -32.71 -3.50 26.40
N PRO A 112 -33.87 -2.86 26.12
CA PRO A 112 -33.91 -1.45 25.83
C PRO A 112 -33.38 -0.67 27.04
N VAL A 113 -32.41 0.21 26.78
CA VAL A 113 -31.87 1.10 27.81
C VAL A 113 -33.01 2.01 28.28
N ARG A 114 -33.50 1.81 29.51
CA ARG A 114 -34.47 2.71 30.12
C ARG A 114 -33.81 4.07 30.31
N SER A 115 -34.20 5.04 29.49
CA SER A 115 -33.80 6.43 29.64
C SER A 115 -34.42 6.98 30.93
N THR A 116 -33.64 7.07 32.00
CA THR A 116 -34.03 7.84 33.18
C THR A 116 -33.60 9.29 32.99
N MET A 117 -34.30 10.02 32.11
CA MET A 117 -34.30 11.48 32.20
C MET A 117 -35.09 11.86 33.45
N VAL A 118 -34.36 12.18 34.52
CA VAL A 118 -34.90 12.88 35.70
C VAL A 118 -34.73 14.37 35.41
N TYR A 119 -35.84 15.05 35.10
CA TYR A 119 -35.85 16.51 35.04
C TYR A 119 -36.09 17.04 36.47
N PRO A 120 -35.27 17.97 36.97
CA PRO A 120 -35.59 18.71 38.19
C PRO A 120 -36.77 19.65 37.91
N ASN A 121 -37.80 19.57 38.75
CA ASN A 121 -38.87 20.57 38.80
C ASN A 121 -38.37 21.77 39.63
N ASP A 122 -38.41 22.96 39.04
CA ASP A 122 -38.51 24.23 39.74
C ASP A 122 -39.98 24.68 39.76
#